data_AF-K1TMX0-F1
#
_entry.id   AF-K1TMX0-F1
#
_cell.length_a   1.000
_cell.length_b   1.000
_cell.length_c   1.000
_cell.angle_alpha   90.00
_cell.angle_beta   90.00
_cell.angle_gamma   90.00
#
_symmetry.space_group_name_H-M   'P 1'
#
loop_
_entity.id
_entity.type
_entity.pdbx_description
1 polymer ?
#
loop_
_entity_poly.entity_id
_entity_poly.type
_entity_poly.pdbx_seq_one_letter_code
_entity_poly.pdbx_strand_id
1 'polypeptide(L)' 'GFYPLTPASGEYALGIPAFEGFELALSNGNRLKIVARDRKKHQTMEVVRFNGKRLDRPFIPVREIMQGGVLEFSTK' A
#
# COMPACT_ATOMS: atom_id res chain seq x y z
N GLY A 1 3.31 0.08 6.00
CA GLY A 1 2.68 0.26 4.69
C GLY A 1 1.32 -0.37 4.69
N PHE A 2 1.26 -1.69 4.90
CA PHE A 2 0.01 -2.40 5.14
C PHE A 2 0.28 -3.65 6.01
N TYR A 3 -0.75 -4.22 6.63
CA TYR A 3 -0.62 -5.36 7.56
C TYR A 3 -1.89 -6.24 7.55
N PRO A 4 -1.77 -7.58 7.57
CA PRO A 4 -2.92 -8.49 7.58
C PRO A 4 -3.54 -8.55 8.99
N LEU A 5 -4.29 -7.52 9.36
CA LEU A 5 -4.85 -7.35 10.71
C LEU A 5 -5.74 -8.52 11.14
N THR A 6 -6.52 -9.07 10.20
CA THR A 6 -7.37 -10.23 10.41
C THR A 6 -6.96 -11.32 9.43
N PRO A 7 -6.10 -12.27 9.84
CA PRO A 7 -5.65 -13.35 8.96
C PRO A 7 -6.82 -14.09 8.30
N ALA A 8 -6.62 -14.55 7.06
CA ALA A 8 -7.63 -15.19 6.21
C ALA A 8 -8.85 -14.33 5.78
N SER A 9 -8.96 -13.06 6.18
CA SER A 9 -10.03 -12.16 5.69
C SER A 9 -9.92 -11.81 4.20
N GLY A 10 -8.73 -11.98 3.63
CA GLY A 10 -8.41 -11.52 2.28
C GLY A 10 -8.09 -10.02 2.20
N GLU A 11 -7.93 -9.34 3.34
CA GLU A 11 -7.66 -7.90 3.41
C GLU A 11 -6.38 -7.57 4.18
N TYR A 12 -5.71 -6.51 3.73
CA TYR A 12 -4.62 -5.85 4.44
C TYR A 12 -5.06 -4.46 4.87
N ALA A 13 -4.95 -4.17 6.17
CA ALA A 13 -5.14 -2.83 6.69
C ALA A 13 -4.01 -1.92 6.20
N LEU A 14 -4.35 -0.70 5.77
CA LEU A 14 -3.38 0.31 5.37
C LEU A 14 -2.77 0.98 6.61
N GLY A 15 -1.49 1.28 6.54
CA GLY A 15 -0.77 2.01 7.58
C GLY A 15 0.32 2.87 6.98
N ILE A 16 1.19 3.41 7.82
CA ILE A 16 2.24 4.33 7.36
C ILE A 16 3.45 3.50 6.87
N PRO A 17 3.98 3.75 5.66
CA PRO A 17 5.22 3.12 5.20
C PRO A 17 6.43 3.52 6.05
N ALA A 18 7.33 2.56 6.30
CA ALA A 18 8.57 2.81 7.05
C ALA A 18 9.69 3.40 6.18
N PHE A 19 9.59 3.24 4.85
CA PHE A 19 10.57 3.67 3.86
C PHE A 19 9.86 4.51 2.77
N GLU A 20 10.61 5.35 2.07
CA GLU A 20 10.10 6.17 0.96
C GLU A 20 9.70 5.33 -0.26
N GLY A 21 10.34 4.19 -0.47
CA GLY A 21 10.00 3.30 -1.56
C GLY A 21 10.57 1.92 -1.36
N PHE A 22 9.81 0.92 -1.80
CA PHE A 22 10.28 -0.45 -1.95
C PHE A 22 9.45 -1.20 -2.99
N GLU A 23 10.01 -2.27 -3.53
CA GLU A 23 9.34 -3.12 -4.50
C GLU A 23 9.29 -4.56 -3.97
N LEU A 24 8.14 -5.21 -4.15
CA LEU A 24 7.91 -6.60 -3.82
C LEU A 24 7.76 -7.39 -5.12
N ALA A 25 8.57 -8.44 -5.28
CA ALA A 25 8.31 -9.48 -6.26
C ALA A 25 7.22 -10.42 -5.70
N LEU A 26 6.09 -10.51 -6.40
CA LEU A 26 4.96 -11.34 -6.00
C LEU A 26 5.13 -12.76 -6.57
N SER A 27 4.50 -13.74 -5.92
CA SER A 27 4.63 -15.15 -6.29
C SER A 27 4.10 -15.49 -7.68
N ASN A 28 3.22 -14.66 -8.24
CA ASN A 28 2.67 -14.82 -9.59
C ASN A 28 3.50 -14.09 -10.67
N GLY A 29 4.70 -13.61 -10.35
CA GLY A 29 5.57 -12.90 -11.27
C GLY A 29 5.29 -11.40 -11.42
N ASN A 30 4.17 -10.91 -10.87
CA ASN A 30 3.88 -9.48 -10.83
C ASN A 30 4.81 -8.75 -9.83
N ARG A 31 4.90 -7.43 -9.97
CA ARG A 31 5.62 -6.55 -9.05
C ARG A 31 4.66 -5.57 -8.40
N LEU A 32 4.78 -5.38 -7.10
CA LEU A 32 4.09 -4.34 -6.36
C LEU A 32 5.12 -3.32 -5.88
N LYS A 33 5.02 -2.10 -6.38
CA LYS A 33 5.80 -0.96 -5.92
C LYS A 33 5.02 -0.21 -4.85
N ILE A 34 5.64 0.04 -3.71
CA ILE A 34 5.09 0.89 -2.66
C ILE A 34 5.91 2.18 -2.63
N VAL A 35 5.22 3.32 -2.69
CA VAL A 35 5.83 4.66 -2.73
C VAL A 35 5.22 5.50 -1.63
N ALA A 36 6.05 6.21 -0.88
CA ALA A 36 5.67 7.14 0.18
C ALA A 36 6.31 8.49 -0.13
N ARG A 37 5.54 9.40 -0.74
CA ARG A 37 6.04 10.72 -1.15
C ARG A 37 6.29 11.62 0.05
N ASP A 38 7.44 12.28 0.05
CA ASP A 38 7.83 13.30 1.03
C ASP A 38 7.74 12.85 2.50
N ARG A 39 7.97 11.55 2.74
CA ARG A 39 7.81 10.92 4.05
C ARG A 39 8.77 11.53 5.08
N LYS A 40 8.20 12.11 6.14
CA LYS A 40 8.94 12.50 7.36
C LYS A 40 8.66 11.55 8.53
N LYS A 41 9.59 11.49 9.48
CA LYS A 41 9.39 10.76 10.74
C LYS A 41 8.17 11.37 11.47
N HIS A 42 7.24 10.54 11.93
CA HIS A 42 6.01 10.94 12.63
C HIS A 42 4.95 11.69 11.79
N GLN A 43 5.01 11.61 10.46
CA GLN A 43 4.03 12.23 9.58
C GLN A 43 2.88 11.26 9.23
N THR A 44 1.66 11.80 9.13
CA THR A 44 0.49 11.08 8.63
C THR A 44 0.51 10.99 7.11
N MET A 45 0.05 9.86 6.57
CA MET A 45 -0.16 9.66 5.13
C MET A 45 -1.66 9.55 4.90
N GLU A 46 -2.28 10.66 4.51
CA GLU A 46 -3.74 10.81 4.47
C GLU A 46 -4.35 10.35 3.14
N VAL A 47 -3.54 10.29 2.09
CA VAL A 47 -4.00 9.91 0.76
C VAL A 47 -3.27 8.65 0.32
N VAL A 48 -4.05 7.63 -0.04
CA VAL A 48 -3.54 6.39 -0.61
C VAL A 48 -4.15 6.20 -2.00
N ARG A 49 -3.32 5.89 -2.98
CA ARG A 49 -3.73 5.56 -4.35
C ARG A 49 -3.21 4.20 -4.74
N PHE A 50 -4.06 3.38 -5.36
CA PHE A 50 -3.66 2.15 -6.01
C PHE A 50 -3.82 2.30 -7.51
N ASN A 51 -2.72 2.19 -8.26
CA ASN A 51 -2.69 2.38 -9.72
C ASN A 51 -3.35 3.70 -10.15
N GLY A 52 -3.05 4.79 -9.43
CA GLY A 52 -3.59 6.13 -9.68
C GLY A 52 -5.00 6.38 -9.14
N LYS A 53 -5.74 5.34 -8.74
CA LYS A 53 -7.09 5.48 -8.17
C LYS A 53 -7.03 5.66 -6.66
N ARG A 54 -7.69 6.69 -6.15
CA ARG A 54 -7.79 6.96 -4.71
C ARG A 54 -8.51 5.80 -4.01
N LEU A 55 -7.99 5.39 -2.86
CA LEU A 55 -8.65 4.45 -1.95
C LEU A 55 -9.36 5.23 -0.85
N ASP A 56 -10.68 5.10 -0.77
CA ASP A 56 -11.50 5.73 0.27
C ASP A 56 -11.82 4.78 1.44
N ARG A 57 -10.97 3.77 1.61
CA ARG A 57 -11.10 2.69 2.60
C ARG A 57 -9.77 2.43 3.29
N PRO A 58 -9.77 2.03 4.57
CA PRO A 58 -8.54 1.78 5.32
C PRO A 58 -7.93 0.41 5.05
N PHE A 59 -8.32 -0.29 3.99
CA PHE A 59 -7.85 -1.64 3.65
C PHE A 59 -7.75 -1.84 2.14
N ILE A 60 -6.89 -2.77 1.73
CA ILE A 60 -6.74 -3.24 0.35
C ILE A 60 -6.81 -4.77 0.30
N PRO A 61 -7.55 -5.40 -0.63
CA PRO A 61 -7.71 -6.84 -0.67
C PRO A 61 -6.48 -7.46 -1.31
N VAL A 62 -6.13 -8.66 -0.85
CA VAL A 62 -5.00 -9.41 -1.41
C VAL A 62 -5.15 -9.61 -2.92
N ARG A 63 -6.38 -9.82 -3.43
CA ARG A 63 -6.65 -9.98 -4.86
C ARG A 63 -6.28 -8.74 -5.71
N GLU A 64 -6.30 -7.55 -5.13
CA GLU A 64 -5.85 -6.33 -5.81
C GLU A 64 -4.33 -6.20 -5.72
N ILE A 65 -3.74 -6.45 -4.54
CA ILE A 65 -2.28 -6.51 -4.37
C ILE A 65 -1.65 -7.49 -5.37
N MET A 66 -2.25 -8.67 -5.57
CA MET A 66 -1.74 -9.70 -6.47
C MET A 66 -1.75 -9.28 -7.95
N GLN A 67 -2.48 -8.23 -8.33
CA GLN A 67 -2.41 -7.66 -9.68
C GLN A 67 -1.12 -6.83 -9.90
N GLY A 68 -0.37 -6.56 -8.82
CA GLY A 68 0.81 -5.70 -8.86
C GLY A 68 0.47 -4.23 -9.09
N GLY A 69 1.47 -3.47 -9.56
CA GLY A 69 1.34 -2.05 -9.84
C GLY A 69 1.90 -1.17 -8.74
N VAL A 70 1.26 -0.03 -8.47
CA VAL A 70 1.77 1.01 -7.57
C VAL A 70 0.77 1.32 -6.47
N LEU A 71 1.20 1.14 -5.22
CA LEU A 71 0.51 1.61 -4.01
C LEU A 71 1.24 2.85 -3.48
N GLU A 72 0.66 4.01 -3.72
CA GLU A 72 1.24 5.31 -3.38
C GLU A 72 0.57 5.89 -2.14
N PHE A 73 1.40 6.35 -1.21
CA PHE A 73 1.03 7.07 0.00
C PHE A 73 1.56 8.50 -0.13
N SER A 74 0.72 9.49 0.15
CA SER A 74 1.13 10.89 0.22
C SER A 74 0.47 11.60 1.38
N THR A 75 1.03 12.76 1.72
CA THR A 75 0.31 13.78 2.47
C THR A 75 -0.86 14.32 1.63
N LYS A 76 -1.70 15.18 2.23
CA LYS A 76 -2.63 16.00 1.47
C LYS A 76 -1.96 16.72 0.30
#